data_AF-A0A1H7BCQ7-F1
#
_entry.id   AF-A0A1H7BCQ7-F1
#
_cell.length_a   1.000
_cell.length_b   1.000
_cell.length_c   1.000
_cell.angle_alpha   90.00
_cell.angle_beta   90.00
_cell.angle_gamma   90.00
#
_symmetry.space_group_name_H-M   'P 1'
#
loop_
_entity.id
_entity.type
_entity.pdbx_description
1 polymer ?
#
loop_
_entity_poly.entity_id
_entity_poly.type
_entity_poly.pdbx_seq_one_letter_code
_entity_poly.pdbx_strand_id
1 'polypeptide(L)'
;MSEVSIIGLDIAKHVFQAHGVDAAGHAILRKKITRSKLLPFFSAHPRCLVVLEACGGAHHWARELLKLGHDVRLIAPAYVKPFVKRQKNDAADAEAICEAAQRPSMRFVPVKTEEQQAAAMVFRARDLLVRQRTQISNALRGHMTEYGWIAPKGLAHLEALRALVSDRSAVPEGVRSVCMVLLDTLATLDRQIALLDKEIVRRSREDAVARRLMTIPGIGPITATAITALAPPSETFAKGRDFAAWVGLTPRQHSTGGKQKLGSISKMGERTPRRLLIIGSSAVVLQASKRGAAKGSWLEQMLARKPRMLVTVALANKTARIVWALLTKDEVYKAQVAATA
;
A
#
# COMPACT_ATOMS: atom_id res chain seq x y z
N MET A 1 26.93 -10.77 -34.35
CA MET A 1 25.82 -9.79 -34.19
C MET A 1 25.62 -9.59 -32.70
N SER A 2 25.50 -8.36 -32.24
CA SER A 2 25.20 -8.10 -30.82
C SER A 2 23.79 -8.59 -30.49
N GLU A 3 23.69 -9.45 -29.48
CA GLU A 3 22.41 -9.96 -29.00
C GLU A 3 21.81 -9.02 -27.95
N VAL A 4 20.47 -8.96 -27.90
CA VAL A 4 19.75 -8.15 -26.90
C VAL A 4 19.90 -8.81 -25.54
N SER A 5 20.58 -8.13 -24.62
CA SER A 5 20.79 -8.61 -23.26
C SER A 5 19.66 -8.19 -22.31
N ILE A 6 19.20 -6.93 -22.46
CA ILE A 6 18.18 -6.32 -21.61
C ILE A 6 17.17 -5.59 -22.49
N ILE A 7 15.88 -5.77 -22.19
CA ILE A 7 14.78 -4.97 -22.75
C ILE A 7 14.11 -4.18 -21.64
N GLY A 8 14.17 -2.85 -21.73
CA GLY A 8 13.22 -1.98 -21.03
C GLY A 8 11.89 -1.97 -21.77
N LEU A 9 10.82 -2.38 -21.09
CA LEU A 9 9.48 -2.49 -21.64
C LEU A 9 8.53 -1.53 -20.91
N ASP A 10 8.16 -0.44 -21.58
CA ASP A 10 7.09 0.43 -21.13
C ASP A 10 5.74 -0.11 -21.59
N ILE A 11 4.79 -0.19 -20.65
CA ILE A 11 3.51 -0.86 -20.86
C ILE A 11 2.34 0.12 -20.79
N ALA A 12 1.44 0.05 -21.77
CA ALA A 12 0.16 0.74 -21.74
C ALA A 12 -1.00 -0.20 -22.06
N LYS A 13 -2.21 0.34 -22.20
CA LYS A 13 -3.43 -0.46 -22.43
C LYS A 13 -3.37 -1.24 -23.76
N HIS A 14 -2.94 -0.60 -24.84
CA HIS A 14 -3.03 -1.13 -26.21
C HIS A 14 -1.70 -1.23 -26.93
N VAL A 15 -0.73 -0.40 -26.55
CA VAL A 15 0.56 -0.26 -27.24
C VAL A 15 1.67 -0.25 -26.17
N PHE A 16 2.78 -0.88 -26.49
CA PHE A 16 3.94 -1.08 -25.65
C PHE A 16 5.16 -0.55 -26.39
N GLN A 17 6.16 -0.07 -25.67
CA GLN A 17 7.45 0.31 -26.23
C GLN A 17 8.54 -0.56 -25.64
N ALA A 18 9.28 -1.25 -26.50
CA ALA A 18 10.44 -2.04 -26.14
C ALA A 18 11.71 -1.30 -26.56
N HIS A 19 12.65 -1.17 -25.63
CA HIS A 19 14.00 -0.65 -25.85
C HIS A 19 15.01 -1.72 -25.41
N GLY A 20 15.70 -2.33 -26.37
CA GLY A 20 16.68 -3.38 -26.13
C GLY A 20 18.11 -2.88 -26.29
N VAL A 21 18.97 -3.28 -25.36
CA VAL A 21 20.42 -2.99 -25.38
C VAL A 21 21.24 -4.27 -25.40
N ASP A 22 22.47 -4.21 -25.92
CA ASP A 22 23.45 -5.28 -25.82
C ASP A 22 24.11 -5.37 -24.43
N ALA A 23 25.08 -6.25 -24.23
CA ALA A 23 25.77 -6.40 -22.94
C ALA A 23 26.62 -5.17 -22.55
N ALA A 24 26.98 -4.31 -23.51
CA ALA A 24 27.71 -3.07 -23.29
C ALA A 24 26.76 -1.86 -23.05
N GLY A 25 25.44 -2.07 -23.14
CA GLY A 25 24.43 -1.03 -22.96
C GLY A 25 24.11 -0.26 -24.24
N HIS A 26 24.64 -0.65 -25.41
CA HIS A 26 24.29 0.01 -26.66
C HIS A 26 22.90 -0.39 -27.13
N ALA A 27 22.08 0.59 -27.50
CA ALA A 27 20.74 0.35 -28.02
C ALA A 27 20.80 -0.33 -29.39
N ILE A 28 20.20 -1.52 -29.48
CA ILE A 28 20.14 -2.33 -30.71
C ILE A 28 18.69 -2.72 -31.11
N LEU A 29 17.71 -2.41 -30.25
CA LEU A 29 16.29 -2.62 -30.53
C LEU A 29 15.47 -1.43 -30.02
N ARG A 30 14.61 -0.87 -30.88
CA ARG A 30 13.54 0.06 -30.49
C ARG A 30 12.28 -0.32 -31.24
N LYS A 31 11.23 -0.73 -30.52
CA LYS A 31 10.04 -1.28 -31.17
C LYS A 31 8.75 -0.92 -30.45
N LYS A 32 7.80 -0.39 -31.22
CA LYS A 32 6.40 -0.25 -30.83
C LYS A 32 5.68 -1.58 -31.07
N ILE A 33 5.04 -2.12 -30.04
CA ILE A 33 4.38 -3.43 -30.08
C ILE A 33 2.93 -3.28 -29.65
N THR A 34 1.98 -3.81 -30.40
CA THR A 34 0.56 -3.82 -29.99
C THR A 34 0.32 -4.92 -28.96
N ARG A 35 -0.70 -4.76 -28.11
CA ARG A 35 -1.07 -5.74 -27.08
C ARG A 35 -1.16 -7.18 -27.61
N SER A 36 -1.83 -7.36 -28.74
CA SER A 36 -2.00 -8.67 -29.39
C SER A 36 -0.70 -9.29 -29.91
N LYS A 37 0.31 -8.46 -30.21
CA LYS A 37 1.60 -8.89 -30.75
C LYS A 37 2.68 -9.04 -29.69
N LEU A 38 2.41 -8.71 -28.42
CA LEU A 38 3.43 -8.74 -27.37
C LEU A 38 3.96 -10.16 -27.12
N LEU A 39 3.08 -11.12 -26.83
CA LEU A 39 3.50 -12.51 -26.59
C LEU A 39 4.09 -13.17 -27.84
N PRO A 40 3.52 -13.02 -29.06
CA PRO A 40 4.18 -13.49 -30.28
C PRO A 40 5.59 -12.91 -30.48
N PHE A 41 5.78 -11.63 -30.17
CA PHE A 41 7.09 -10.99 -30.27
C PHE A 41 8.11 -11.62 -29.31
N PHE A 42 7.77 -11.75 -28.03
CA PHE A 42 8.68 -12.32 -27.03
C PHE A 42 8.88 -13.83 -27.22
N SER A 43 7.87 -14.57 -27.67
CA SER A 43 8.00 -16.00 -27.97
C SER A 43 8.99 -16.29 -29.10
N ALA A 44 9.18 -15.35 -30.04
CA ALA A 44 10.15 -15.46 -31.13
C ALA A 44 11.50 -14.80 -30.79
N HIS A 45 11.60 -14.09 -29.66
CA HIS A 45 12.80 -13.38 -29.27
C HIS A 45 13.68 -14.27 -28.38
N PRO A 46 15.02 -14.30 -28.57
CA PRO A 46 15.90 -14.98 -27.64
C PRO A 46 15.69 -14.55 -26.18
N ARG A 47 15.97 -15.47 -25.27
CA ARG A 47 15.86 -15.22 -23.82
C ARG A 47 16.77 -14.07 -23.44
N CYS A 48 16.22 -13.14 -22.66
CA CYS A 48 16.90 -11.93 -22.21
C CYS A 48 16.25 -11.45 -20.90
N LEU A 49 16.86 -10.46 -20.26
CA LEU A 49 16.27 -9.79 -19.12
C LEU A 49 15.25 -8.74 -19.60
N VAL A 50 13.98 -8.91 -19.25
CA VAL A 50 12.94 -7.90 -19.49
C VAL A 50 12.66 -7.13 -18.22
N VAL A 51 12.69 -5.81 -18.30
CA VAL A 51 12.44 -4.92 -17.16
C VAL A 51 11.23 -4.07 -17.44
N LEU A 52 10.28 -4.04 -16.52
CA LEU A 52 9.06 -3.23 -16.62
C LEU A 52 8.98 -2.27 -15.44
N GLU A 53 8.43 -1.09 -15.66
CA GLU A 53 8.00 -0.26 -14.54
C GLU A 53 6.85 -0.95 -13.77
N ALA A 54 6.92 -0.94 -12.44
CA ALA A 54 5.89 -1.46 -11.56
C ALA A 54 4.64 -0.57 -11.61
N CYS A 55 3.75 -0.88 -12.55
CA CYS A 55 2.51 -0.16 -12.80
C CYS A 55 1.30 -1.12 -12.96
N GLY A 56 0.16 -0.58 -13.40
CA GLY A 56 -1.05 -1.37 -13.66
C GLY A 56 -0.80 -2.39 -14.77
N GLY A 57 -1.00 -3.68 -14.48
CA GLY A 57 -0.80 -4.77 -15.45
C GLY A 57 0.63 -5.33 -15.49
N ALA A 58 1.61 -4.70 -14.85
CA ALA A 58 3.01 -5.14 -14.91
C ALA A 58 3.21 -6.55 -14.36
N HIS A 59 2.53 -6.92 -13.27
CA HIS A 59 2.61 -8.29 -12.73
C HIS A 59 2.07 -9.35 -13.68
N HIS A 60 0.97 -9.07 -14.40
CA HIS A 60 0.41 -10.00 -15.38
C HIS A 60 1.40 -10.22 -16.52
N TRP A 61 1.88 -9.13 -17.13
CA TRP A 61 2.86 -9.24 -18.22
C TRP A 61 4.16 -9.88 -17.77
N ALA A 62 4.64 -9.58 -16.56
CA ALA A 62 5.81 -10.25 -16.04
C ALA A 62 5.64 -11.76 -15.90
N ARG A 63 4.48 -12.23 -15.42
CA ARG A 63 4.19 -13.68 -15.39
C ARG A 63 4.13 -14.30 -16.78
N GLU A 64 3.49 -13.64 -17.74
CA GLU A 64 3.42 -14.17 -19.11
C GLU A 64 4.81 -14.24 -19.76
N LEU A 65 5.66 -13.24 -19.55
CA LEU A 65 7.02 -13.22 -20.06
C LEU A 65 7.93 -14.26 -19.37
N LEU A 66 7.73 -14.49 -18.07
CA LEU A 66 8.39 -15.59 -17.33
C LEU A 66 8.01 -16.96 -17.91
N LYS A 67 6.73 -17.17 -18.28
CA LYS A 67 6.27 -18.43 -18.92
C LYS A 67 6.95 -18.69 -20.26
N LEU A 68 7.32 -17.64 -20.99
CA LEU A 68 8.08 -17.73 -22.25
C LEU A 68 9.58 -17.95 -22.02
N GLY A 69 10.05 -17.98 -20.78
CA GLY A 69 11.44 -18.27 -20.41
C GLY A 69 12.36 -17.06 -20.35
N HIS A 70 11.83 -15.83 -20.35
CA HIS A 70 12.62 -14.63 -20.08
C HIS A 70 12.83 -14.44 -18.58
N ASP A 71 13.94 -13.83 -18.20
CA ASP A 71 14.09 -13.28 -16.86
C ASP A 71 13.32 -11.96 -16.79
N VAL A 72 12.54 -11.74 -15.73
CA VAL A 72 11.73 -10.52 -15.60
C VAL A 72 11.94 -9.83 -14.28
N ARG A 73 12.16 -8.51 -14.34
CA ARG A 73 12.28 -7.65 -13.16
C ARG A 73 11.32 -6.48 -13.25
N LEU A 74 10.74 -6.10 -12.11
CA LEU A 74 9.92 -4.88 -12.01
C LEU A 74 10.72 -3.79 -11.30
N ILE A 75 10.67 -2.56 -11.79
CA ILE A 75 11.35 -1.42 -11.17
C ILE A 75 10.32 -0.40 -10.67
N ALA A 76 10.53 0.16 -9.47
CA ALA A 76 9.62 1.18 -8.96
C ALA A 76 9.73 2.46 -9.80
N PRO A 77 8.61 3.14 -10.15
CA PRO A 77 8.61 4.36 -10.97
C PRO A 77 9.54 5.46 -10.45
N ALA A 78 9.68 5.57 -9.12
CA ALA A 78 10.55 6.54 -8.47
C ALA A 78 12.05 6.34 -8.79
N TYR A 79 12.45 5.11 -9.14
CA TYR A 79 13.82 4.78 -9.55
C TYR A 79 14.03 4.91 -11.06
N VAL A 80 12.96 4.89 -11.87
CA VAL A 80 13.02 5.15 -13.32
C VAL A 80 13.07 6.65 -13.59
N LYS A 81 12.29 7.44 -12.86
CA LYS A 81 12.13 8.90 -13.08
C LYS A 81 13.45 9.67 -13.27
N PRO A 82 14.55 9.44 -12.52
CA PRO A 82 15.81 10.15 -12.72
C PRO A 82 16.49 9.90 -14.08
N PHE A 83 16.13 8.81 -14.77
CA PHE A 83 16.70 8.42 -16.06
C PHE A 83 15.86 8.90 -17.26
N VAL A 84 14.67 9.46 -17.00
CA VAL A 84 13.83 10.05 -18.05
C VAL A 84 14.48 11.34 -18.54
N LYS A 85 14.79 11.40 -19.84
CA LYS A 85 15.39 12.56 -20.51
C LYS A 85 14.38 13.72 -20.64
N ARG A 86 14.85 14.84 -21.18
CA ARG A 86 14.11 16.14 -21.20
C ARG A 86 12.71 16.06 -21.84
N GLN A 87 12.52 15.27 -22.89
CA GLN A 87 11.20 15.08 -23.51
C GLN A 87 10.61 13.73 -23.12
N LYS A 88 9.45 13.77 -22.48
CA LYS A 88 8.73 12.56 -22.07
C LYS A 88 7.91 11.99 -23.22
N ASN A 89 8.14 10.73 -23.56
CA ASN A 89 7.30 9.92 -24.42
C ASN A 89 7.53 8.43 -24.08
N ASP A 90 6.62 7.55 -24.51
CA ASP A 90 6.66 6.11 -24.19
C ASP A 90 7.99 5.44 -24.58
N ALA A 91 8.64 5.89 -25.67
CA ALA A 91 9.92 5.32 -26.12
C ALA A 91 11.09 5.75 -25.21
N ALA A 92 11.08 6.99 -24.74
CA ALA A 92 12.02 7.52 -23.75
C ALA A 92 11.79 6.90 -22.37
N ASP A 93 10.54 6.58 -22.02
CA ASP A 93 10.20 5.86 -20.78
C ASP A 93 10.75 4.42 -20.84
N ALA A 94 10.62 3.71 -21.97
CA ALA A 94 11.23 2.39 -22.17
C ALA A 94 12.77 2.41 -22.10
N GLU A 95 13.40 3.43 -22.69
CA GLU A 95 14.84 3.67 -22.57
C GLU A 95 15.25 3.91 -21.11
N ALA A 96 14.54 4.77 -20.39
CA ALA A 96 14.82 5.08 -18.99
C ALA A 96 14.70 3.84 -18.07
N ILE A 97 13.73 2.94 -18.34
CA ILE A 97 13.62 1.66 -17.63
C ILE A 97 14.89 0.82 -17.85
N CYS A 98 15.38 0.75 -19.08
CA CYS A 98 16.58 -0.01 -19.43
C CYS A 98 17.84 0.57 -18.78
N GLU A 99 18.01 1.89 -18.82
CA GLU A 99 19.12 2.62 -18.19
C GLU A 99 19.16 2.42 -16.67
N ALA A 100 17.99 2.54 -16.03
CA ALA A 100 17.84 2.35 -14.60
C ALA A 100 18.20 0.90 -14.19
N ALA A 101 17.79 -0.09 -14.98
CA ALA A 101 18.05 -1.50 -14.71
C ALA A 101 19.54 -1.87 -14.73
N GLN A 102 20.36 -1.17 -15.52
CA GLN A 102 21.80 -1.41 -15.62
C GLN A 102 22.59 -0.96 -14.39
N ARG A 103 21.99 -0.19 -13.48
CA ARG A 103 22.71 0.29 -12.28
C ARG A 103 22.91 -0.86 -11.28
N PRO A 104 24.16 -1.15 -10.83
CA PRO A 104 24.42 -2.28 -9.94
C PRO A 104 23.70 -2.22 -8.59
N SER A 105 23.43 -1.01 -8.10
CA SER A 105 22.72 -0.77 -6.83
C SER A 105 21.19 -0.76 -6.97
N MET A 106 20.66 -1.05 -8.17
CA MET A 106 19.23 -1.00 -8.44
C MET A 106 18.45 -2.03 -7.63
N ARG A 107 17.27 -1.61 -7.15
CA ARG A 107 16.35 -2.47 -6.41
C ARG A 107 15.11 -2.74 -7.23
N PHE A 108 14.71 -4.01 -7.24
CA PHE A 108 13.56 -4.48 -8.00
C PHE A 108 12.40 -4.86 -7.09
N VAL A 109 11.19 -4.77 -7.63
CA VAL A 109 9.95 -5.22 -7.01
C VAL A 109 9.74 -6.67 -7.42
N PRO A 110 9.48 -7.61 -6.48
CA PRO A 110 9.22 -8.99 -6.83
C PRO A 110 7.92 -9.11 -7.65
N VAL A 111 7.94 -10.00 -8.65
CA VAL A 111 6.76 -10.35 -9.42
C VAL A 111 5.83 -11.15 -8.51
N LYS A 112 4.59 -10.70 -8.37
CA LYS A 112 3.58 -11.37 -7.55
C LYS A 112 2.94 -12.53 -8.32
N THR A 113 2.68 -13.63 -7.61
CA THR A 113 1.83 -14.71 -8.11
C THR A 113 0.38 -14.22 -8.23
N GLU A 114 -0.46 -15.02 -8.89
CA GLU A 114 -1.88 -14.69 -9.05
C GLU A 114 -2.59 -14.71 -7.70
N GLU A 115 -2.26 -15.66 -6.85
CA GLU A 115 -2.78 -15.83 -5.49
C GLU A 115 -2.42 -14.62 -4.62
N GLN A 116 -1.17 -14.16 -4.69
CA GLN A 116 -0.72 -12.96 -3.98
C GLN A 116 -1.46 -11.70 -4.46
N GLN A 117 -1.69 -11.55 -5.77
CA GLN A 117 -2.47 -10.44 -6.31
C GLN A 117 -3.96 -10.53 -5.91
N ALA A 118 -4.54 -11.72 -5.94
CA ALA A 118 -5.91 -11.96 -5.50
C ALA A 118 -6.08 -11.64 -4.01
N ALA A 119 -5.12 -12.02 -3.16
CA ALA A 119 -5.10 -11.66 -1.76
C ALA A 119 -5.01 -10.14 -1.55
N ALA A 120 -4.16 -9.45 -2.31
CA ALA A 120 -4.05 -7.99 -2.28
C ALA A 120 -5.36 -7.30 -2.73
N MET A 121 -6.11 -7.90 -3.66
CA MET A 121 -7.33 -7.32 -4.24
C MET A 121 -8.45 -7.18 -3.20
N VAL A 122 -8.58 -8.11 -2.26
CA VAL A 122 -9.57 -8.04 -1.16
C VAL A 122 -9.40 -6.74 -0.35
N PHE A 123 -8.16 -6.37 -0.01
CA PHE A 123 -7.86 -5.13 0.72
C PHE A 123 -8.16 -3.88 -0.10
N ARG A 124 -7.83 -3.91 -1.40
CA ARG A 124 -8.07 -2.77 -2.30
C ARG A 124 -9.57 -2.53 -2.53
N ALA A 125 -10.33 -3.61 -2.74
CA ALA A 125 -11.78 -3.56 -2.86
C ALA A 125 -12.41 -3.02 -1.56
N ARG A 126 -12.05 -3.61 -0.41
CA ARG A 126 -12.53 -3.13 0.89
C ARG A 126 -12.22 -1.64 1.10
N ASP A 127 -11.00 -1.23 0.78
CA ASP A 127 -10.57 0.16 0.94
C ASP A 127 -11.31 1.13 0.00
N LEU A 128 -11.66 0.70 -1.20
CA LEU A 128 -12.53 1.44 -2.10
C LEU A 128 -13.93 1.60 -1.49
N LEU A 129 -14.55 0.51 -1.04
CA LEU A 129 -15.90 0.54 -0.45
C LEU A 129 -15.95 1.39 0.83
N VAL A 130 -14.95 1.30 1.69
CA VAL A 130 -14.85 2.16 2.90
C VAL A 130 -14.74 3.63 2.53
N ARG A 131 -13.99 3.97 1.47
CA ARG A 131 -13.89 5.35 0.99
C ARG A 131 -15.21 5.84 0.40
N GLN A 132 -15.88 5.03 -0.40
CA GLN A 132 -17.21 5.34 -0.94
C GLN A 132 -18.23 5.55 0.19
N ARG A 133 -18.22 4.68 1.22
CA ARG A 133 -19.09 4.83 2.39
C ARG A 133 -18.86 6.17 3.09
N THR A 134 -17.60 6.56 3.30
CA THR A 134 -17.27 7.86 3.88
C THR A 134 -17.71 9.02 2.99
N GLN A 135 -17.53 8.92 1.67
CA GLN A 135 -17.96 9.94 0.71
C GLN A 135 -19.48 10.14 0.77
N ILE A 136 -20.25 9.06 0.74
CA ILE A 136 -21.71 9.10 0.78
C ILE A 136 -22.21 9.59 2.14
N SER A 137 -21.59 9.15 3.25
CA SER A 137 -21.91 9.65 4.60
C SER A 137 -21.68 11.16 4.71
N ASN A 138 -20.62 11.67 4.09
CA ASN A 138 -20.35 13.11 4.08
C ASN A 138 -21.32 13.87 3.16
N ALA A 139 -21.68 13.32 2.00
CA ALA A 139 -22.67 13.91 1.11
C ALA A 139 -24.03 14.01 1.80
N LEU A 140 -24.51 12.92 2.40
CA LEU A 140 -25.76 12.90 3.17
C LEU A 140 -25.76 13.98 4.26
N ARG A 141 -24.68 14.07 5.04
CA ARG A 141 -24.55 15.11 6.08
C ARG A 141 -24.57 16.52 5.48
N GLY A 142 -23.88 16.73 4.36
CA GLY A 142 -23.86 18.00 3.64
C GLY A 142 -25.24 18.43 3.18
N HIS A 143 -25.97 17.54 2.50
CA HIS A 143 -27.35 17.81 2.06
C HIS A 143 -28.27 18.13 3.24
N MET A 144 -28.21 17.35 4.33
CA MET A 144 -29.04 17.63 5.51
C MET A 144 -28.70 18.99 6.16
N THR A 145 -27.45 19.45 6.05
CA THR A 145 -27.04 20.77 6.57
C THR A 145 -27.71 21.91 5.80
N GLU A 146 -27.98 21.77 4.50
CA GLU A 146 -28.71 22.77 3.69
C GLU A 146 -30.15 22.98 4.18
N TYR A 147 -30.71 21.98 4.87
CA TYR A 147 -32.05 22.01 5.47
C TYR A 147 -32.02 22.25 6.99
N GLY A 148 -30.92 22.79 7.52
CA GLY A 148 -30.81 23.17 8.94
C GLY A 148 -30.41 22.05 9.89
N TRP A 149 -30.22 20.83 9.40
CA TRP A 149 -29.90 19.66 10.22
C TRP A 149 -28.39 19.42 10.30
N ILE A 150 -27.79 19.81 11.42
CA ILE A 150 -26.35 19.64 11.67
C ILE A 150 -26.11 18.37 12.48
N ALA A 151 -25.54 17.34 11.85
CA ALA A 151 -25.13 16.11 12.52
C ALA A 151 -23.62 16.05 12.80
N PRO A 152 -23.18 15.49 13.93
CA PRO A 152 -21.77 15.30 14.20
C PRO A 152 -21.07 14.40 13.16
N LYS A 153 -19.74 14.52 13.07
CA LYS A 153 -18.93 13.66 12.19
C LYS A 153 -18.84 12.25 12.77
N GLY A 154 -18.93 11.24 11.90
CA GLY A 154 -18.71 9.83 12.25
C GLY A 154 -19.88 8.93 11.90
N LEU A 155 -19.60 7.64 11.74
CA LEU A 155 -20.59 6.64 11.35
C LEU A 155 -21.62 6.37 12.46
N ALA A 156 -21.25 6.57 13.74
CA ALA A 156 -22.15 6.40 14.88
C ALA A 156 -23.37 7.32 14.84
N HIS A 157 -23.30 8.44 14.10
CA HIS A 157 -24.38 9.42 13.98
C HIS A 157 -25.22 9.23 12.70
N LEU A 158 -24.88 8.25 11.86
CA LEU A 158 -25.66 7.97 10.65
C LEU A 158 -27.06 7.44 10.96
N GLU A 159 -27.21 6.71 12.07
CA GLU A 159 -28.53 6.16 12.44
C GLU A 159 -29.50 7.27 12.86
N ALA A 160 -29.00 8.30 13.54
CA ALA A 160 -29.80 9.48 13.84
C ALA A 160 -30.23 10.22 12.56
N LEU A 161 -29.32 10.35 11.58
CA LEU A 161 -29.67 10.91 10.27
C LEU A 161 -30.68 10.06 9.50
N ARG A 162 -30.57 8.72 9.59
CA ARG A 162 -31.54 7.80 8.99
C ARG A 162 -32.93 7.97 9.61
N ALA A 163 -33.00 8.02 10.94
CA ALA A 163 -34.26 8.23 11.65
C ALA A 163 -34.92 9.57 11.25
N LEU A 164 -34.12 10.62 11.15
CA LEU A 164 -34.59 11.95 10.74
C LEU A 164 -35.13 11.98 9.30
N VAL A 165 -34.42 11.36 8.34
CA VAL A 165 -34.90 11.27 6.94
C VAL A 165 -36.17 10.42 6.82
N SER A 166 -36.38 9.50 7.77
CA SER A 166 -37.59 8.66 7.80
C SER A 166 -38.84 9.44 8.22
N ASP A 167 -38.67 10.54 8.97
CA ASP A 167 -39.75 11.47 9.29
C ASP A 167 -40.08 12.34 8.06
N ARG A 168 -41.31 12.18 7.55
CA ARG A 168 -41.80 12.91 6.36
C ARG A 168 -41.93 14.42 6.58
N SER A 169 -41.99 14.87 7.83
CA SER A 169 -42.12 16.29 8.16
C SER A 169 -40.77 17.01 8.27
N ALA A 170 -39.66 16.27 8.37
CA ALA A 170 -38.35 16.84 8.67
C ALA A 170 -37.65 17.52 7.48
N VAL A 171 -37.94 17.06 6.24
CA VAL A 171 -37.37 17.60 5.00
C VAL A 171 -38.37 17.50 3.84
N PRO A 172 -38.26 18.36 2.80
CA PRO A 172 -39.11 18.24 1.60
C PRO A 172 -39.01 16.85 0.94
N GLU A 173 -40.11 16.37 0.35
CA GLU A 173 -40.18 15.00 -0.20
C GLU A 173 -39.13 14.71 -1.29
N GLY A 174 -38.79 15.70 -2.12
CA GLY A 174 -37.73 15.58 -3.12
C GLY A 174 -36.35 15.32 -2.48
N VAL A 175 -36.06 15.97 -1.36
CA VAL A 175 -34.82 15.80 -0.59
C VAL A 175 -34.81 14.43 0.08
N ARG A 176 -35.93 14.08 0.72
CA ARG A 176 -36.14 12.79 1.35
C ARG A 176 -35.85 11.64 0.40
N SER A 177 -36.39 11.70 -0.81
CA SER A 177 -36.19 10.69 -1.86
C SER A 177 -34.70 10.51 -2.19
N VAL A 178 -33.95 11.61 -2.35
CA VAL A 178 -32.50 11.57 -2.61
C VAL A 178 -31.74 11.02 -1.40
N CYS A 179 -32.07 11.46 -0.18
CA CYS A 179 -31.45 10.98 1.05
C CYS A 179 -31.66 9.48 1.26
N MET A 180 -32.84 8.95 0.91
CA MET A 180 -33.12 7.52 0.96
C MET A 180 -32.22 6.71 0.01
N VAL A 181 -32.00 7.18 -1.22
CA VAL A 181 -31.06 6.55 -2.17
C VAL A 181 -29.64 6.46 -1.58
N LEU A 182 -29.17 7.54 -0.93
CA LEU A 182 -27.85 7.55 -0.28
C LEU A 182 -27.80 6.59 0.92
N LEU A 183 -28.86 6.52 1.74
CA LEU A 183 -28.97 5.62 2.89
C LEU A 183 -29.00 4.14 2.50
N ASP A 184 -29.67 3.81 1.39
CA ASP A 184 -29.72 2.44 0.84
C ASP A 184 -28.38 2.03 0.25
N THR A 185 -27.71 2.97 -0.41
CA THR A 185 -26.34 2.76 -0.91
C THR A 185 -25.38 2.52 0.27
N LEU A 186 -25.49 3.30 1.36
CA LEU A 186 -24.70 3.09 2.58
C LEU A 186 -24.94 1.69 3.17
N ALA A 187 -26.20 1.28 3.31
CA ALA A 187 -26.54 -0.05 3.83
C ALA A 187 -25.95 -1.18 2.96
N THR A 188 -25.97 -1.00 1.64
CA THR A 188 -25.35 -1.95 0.71
C THR A 188 -23.84 -2.00 0.89
N LEU A 189 -23.17 -0.85 0.98
CA LEU A 189 -21.74 -0.78 1.23
C LEU A 189 -21.35 -1.43 2.56
N ASP A 190 -22.12 -1.21 3.62
CA ASP A 190 -21.87 -1.83 4.93
C ASP A 190 -21.94 -3.36 4.87
N ARG A 191 -22.94 -3.93 4.18
CA ARG A 191 -23.03 -5.39 3.97
C ARG A 191 -21.82 -5.93 3.19
N GLN A 192 -21.42 -5.25 2.11
CA GLN A 192 -20.29 -5.68 1.28
C GLN A 192 -18.95 -5.55 2.01
N ILE A 193 -18.75 -4.48 2.78
CA ILE A 193 -17.57 -4.32 3.64
C ILE A 193 -17.52 -5.44 4.69
N ALA A 194 -18.64 -5.76 5.32
CA ALA A 194 -18.72 -6.84 6.32
C ALA A 194 -18.38 -8.21 5.71
N LEU A 195 -18.79 -8.47 4.46
CA LEU A 195 -18.43 -9.68 3.74
C LEU A 195 -16.91 -9.78 3.51
N LEU A 196 -16.28 -8.70 3.05
CA LEU A 196 -14.82 -8.65 2.88
C LEU A 196 -14.07 -8.74 4.22
N ASP A 197 -14.62 -8.16 5.29
CA ASP A 197 -14.06 -8.26 6.64
C ASP A 197 -14.06 -9.72 7.14
N LYS A 198 -15.16 -10.44 6.94
CA LYS A 198 -15.25 -11.87 7.29
C LYS A 198 -14.20 -12.70 6.54
N GLU A 199 -14.02 -12.44 5.25
CA GLU A 199 -13.02 -13.13 4.44
C GLU A 199 -11.59 -12.85 4.91
N ILE A 200 -11.27 -11.60 5.26
CA ILE A 200 -9.96 -11.24 5.83
C ILE A 200 -9.73 -11.95 7.16
N VAL A 201 -10.73 -11.98 8.05
CA VAL A 201 -10.64 -12.67 9.34
C VAL A 201 -10.42 -14.17 9.15
N ARG A 202 -11.13 -14.81 8.22
CA ARG A 202 -10.96 -16.22 7.88
C ARG A 202 -9.51 -16.50 7.46
N ARG A 203 -8.98 -15.75 6.49
CA ARG A 203 -7.58 -15.87 6.04
C ARG A 203 -6.57 -15.67 7.17
N SER A 204 -6.79 -14.70 8.05
CA SER A 204 -5.89 -14.43 9.18
C SER A 204 -5.79 -15.58 10.18
N ARG A 205 -6.84 -16.40 10.29
CA ARG A 205 -6.89 -17.55 11.21
C ARG A 205 -6.18 -18.75 10.61
N GLU A 206 -6.22 -18.91 9.29
CA GLU A 206 -5.57 -20.02 8.57
C GLU A 206 -4.06 -19.78 8.42
N ASP A 207 -3.65 -18.52 8.25
CA ASP A 207 -2.24 -18.12 8.07
C ASP A 207 -1.47 -18.05 9.40
N ALA A 208 -0.46 -18.91 9.56
CA ALA A 208 0.39 -18.97 10.75
C ALA A 208 1.17 -17.67 10.99
N VAL A 209 1.64 -17.02 9.92
CA VAL A 209 2.35 -15.74 9.99
C VAL A 209 1.39 -14.66 10.48
N ALA A 210 0.18 -14.61 9.92
CA ALA A 210 -0.84 -13.65 10.36
C ALA A 210 -1.19 -13.84 11.85
N ARG A 211 -1.35 -15.08 12.32
CA ARG A 211 -1.58 -15.38 13.75
C ARG A 211 -0.47 -14.84 14.64
N ARG A 212 0.80 -15.04 14.28
CA ARG A 212 1.93 -14.47 15.04
C ARG A 212 1.91 -12.95 15.04
N LEU A 213 1.67 -12.31 13.90
CA LEU A 213 1.62 -10.84 13.82
C LEU A 213 0.49 -10.25 14.68
N MET A 214 -0.66 -10.93 14.79
CA MET A 214 -1.78 -10.49 15.64
C MET A 214 -1.47 -10.51 17.15
N THR A 215 -0.36 -11.13 17.58
CA THR A 215 0.09 -11.04 18.97
C THR A 215 0.66 -9.67 19.33
N ILE A 216 0.98 -8.83 18.33
CA ILE A 216 1.51 -7.49 18.54
C ILE A 216 0.37 -6.52 18.87
N PRO A 217 0.44 -5.76 19.98
CA PRO A 217 -0.55 -4.74 20.30
C PRO A 217 -0.76 -3.73 19.15
N GLY A 218 -2.01 -3.58 18.73
CA GLY A 218 -2.40 -2.71 17.61
C GLY A 218 -2.41 -3.40 16.25
N ILE A 219 -2.02 -4.68 16.14
CA ILE A 219 -2.16 -5.47 14.91
C ILE A 219 -3.35 -6.42 15.06
N GLY A 220 -4.41 -6.16 14.30
CA GLY A 220 -5.55 -7.08 14.15
C GLY A 220 -5.52 -7.82 12.82
N PRO A 221 -6.55 -8.63 12.53
CA PRO A 221 -6.67 -9.45 11.31
C PRO A 221 -6.38 -8.68 10.01
N ILE A 222 -6.96 -7.48 9.87
CA ILE A 222 -6.79 -6.64 8.68
C ILE A 222 -5.33 -6.24 8.49
N THR A 223 -4.66 -5.80 9.56
CA THR A 223 -3.25 -5.38 9.48
C THR A 223 -2.34 -6.57 9.23
N ALA A 224 -2.56 -7.69 9.93
CA ALA A 224 -1.75 -8.90 9.79
C ALA A 224 -1.83 -9.46 8.37
N THR A 225 -3.03 -9.72 7.86
CA THR A 225 -3.22 -10.29 6.52
C THR A 225 -2.84 -9.29 5.41
N ALA A 226 -2.96 -7.98 5.63
CA ALA A 226 -2.45 -7.00 4.67
C ALA A 226 -0.91 -7.03 4.59
N ILE A 227 -0.23 -7.22 5.72
CA ILE A 227 1.23 -7.37 5.73
C ILE A 227 1.61 -8.66 4.99
N THR A 228 0.99 -9.80 5.32
CA THR A 228 1.34 -11.08 4.66
C THR A 228 1.03 -11.08 3.16
N ALA A 229 -0.02 -10.38 2.71
CA ALA A 229 -0.38 -10.30 1.30
C ALA A 229 0.42 -9.26 0.48
N LEU A 230 0.94 -8.20 1.11
CA LEU A 230 1.51 -7.05 0.38
C LEU A 230 3.01 -6.87 0.57
N ALA A 231 3.55 -7.27 1.71
CA ALA A 231 4.98 -7.18 1.97
C ALA A 231 5.73 -8.24 1.13
N PRO A 232 6.92 -7.90 0.61
CA PRO A 232 7.80 -8.91 0.06
C PRO A 232 8.36 -9.81 1.19
N PRO A 233 8.96 -10.95 0.85
CA PRO A 233 9.62 -11.82 1.82
C PRO A 233 10.61 -11.06 2.71
N SER A 234 10.72 -11.45 3.99
CA SER A 234 11.52 -10.74 5.00
C SER A 234 12.99 -10.60 4.63
N GLU A 235 13.52 -11.55 3.88
CA GLU A 235 14.90 -11.70 3.41
C GLU A 235 15.26 -10.59 2.41
N THR A 236 14.24 -9.93 1.82
CA THR A 236 14.41 -8.72 1.00
C THR A 236 15.01 -7.56 1.80
N PHE A 237 14.95 -7.60 3.12
CA PHE A 237 15.40 -6.53 4.01
C PHE A 237 16.51 -7.03 4.94
N ALA A 238 17.63 -6.29 5.00
CA ALA A 238 18.74 -6.65 5.88
C ALA A 238 18.40 -6.44 7.37
N LYS A 239 17.51 -5.48 7.67
CA LYS A 239 17.09 -5.15 9.04
C LYS A 239 15.70 -4.54 9.06
N GLY A 240 15.04 -4.59 10.23
CA GLY A 240 13.70 -4.01 10.39
C GLY A 240 13.60 -2.50 10.12
N ARG A 241 14.71 -1.75 10.19
CA ARG A 241 14.74 -0.34 9.76
C ARG A 241 14.49 -0.19 8.26
N ASP A 242 14.94 -1.15 7.46
CA ASP A 242 14.76 -1.16 6.01
C ASP A 242 13.31 -1.49 5.66
N PHE A 243 12.69 -2.42 6.40
CA PHE A 243 11.25 -2.67 6.29
C PHE A 243 10.42 -1.43 6.65
N ALA A 244 10.74 -0.75 7.76
CA ALA A 244 10.07 0.49 8.14
C ALA A 244 10.24 1.61 7.09
N ALA A 245 11.41 1.67 6.44
CA ALA A 245 11.66 2.59 5.34
C ALA A 245 10.85 2.23 4.09
N TRP A 246 10.75 0.94 3.74
CA TRP A 246 9.95 0.44 2.62
C TRP A 246 8.45 0.68 2.79
N VAL A 247 7.93 0.58 4.02
CA VAL A 247 6.54 0.99 4.34
C VAL A 247 6.37 2.52 4.25
N GLY A 248 7.45 3.28 4.37
CA GLY A 248 7.44 4.75 4.31
C GLY A 248 7.15 5.41 5.67
N LEU A 249 7.54 4.75 6.77
CA LEU A 249 7.41 5.22 8.15
C LEU A 249 8.69 5.89 8.69
N THR A 250 9.74 6.01 7.87
CA THR A 250 10.99 6.71 8.26
C THR A 250 10.91 8.20 7.91
N PRO A 251 11.49 9.09 8.73
CA PRO A 251 11.56 10.52 8.43
C PRO A 251 12.28 10.82 7.11
N ARG A 252 11.85 11.87 6.42
CA ARG A 252 12.63 12.49 5.35
C ARG A 252 13.83 13.20 5.95
N GLN A 253 14.99 13.04 5.33
CA GLN A 253 16.22 13.71 5.73
C GLN A 253 16.48 14.89 4.80
N HIS A 254 16.55 16.09 5.37
CA HIS A 254 17.00 17.31 4.70
C HIS A 254 18.28 17.79 5.37
N SER A 255 19.40 17.15 5.03
CA SER A 255 20.70 17.48 5.59
C SER A 255 21.50 18.34 4.62
N THR A 256 22.06 19.45 5.10
CA THR A 256 23.00 20.30 4.36
C THR A 256 24.18 20.66 5.27
N GLY A 257 25.40 20.65 4.74
CA GLY A 257 26.60 21.18 5.42
C GLY A 257 26.76 20.75 6.90
N GLY A 258 26.57 19.47 7.23
CA GLY A 258 26.73 18.93 8.59
C GLY A 258 25.51 19.07 9.52
N LYS A 259 24.45 19.81 9.14
CA LYS A 259 23.23 19.93 9.94
C LYS A 259 22.22 18.85 9.55
N GLN A 260 21.88 17.96 10.49
CA GLN A 260 20.84 16.96 10.28
C GLN A 260 19.46 17.53 10.64
N LYS A 261 18.57 17.63 9.66
CA LYS A 261 17.15 17.97 9.87
C LYS A 261 16.27 16.81 9.41
N LEU A 262 15.60 16.16 10.36
CA LEU A 262 14.59 15.15 10.10
C LEU A 262 13.21 15.80 10.04
N GLY A 263 12.46 15.51 8.98
CA GLY A 263 11.13 16.07 8.73
C GLY A 263 10.00 15.06 8.95
N SER A 264 8.91 15.26 8.21
CA SER A 264 7.79 14.30 8.17
C SER A 264 8.22 12.95 7.60
N ILE A 265 7.43 11.90 7.85
CA ILE A 265 7.70 10.58 7.26
C ILE A 265 7.74 10.65 5.73
N SER A 266 8.56 9.81 5.10
CA SER A 266 8.77 9.81 3.65
C SER A 266 7.47 9.63 2.88
N LYS A 267 6.57 8.77 3.39
CA LYS A 267 5.41 8.23 2.67
C LYS A 267 5.78 7.53 1.36
N MET A 268 7.07 7.28 1.14
CA MET A 268 7.63 6.55 0.01
C MET A 268 7.51 5.07 0.34
N GLY A 269 6.58 4.35 -0.29
CA GLY A 269 6.28 2.97 0.08
C GLY A 269 4.82 2.58 -0.07
N GLU A 270 4.50 1.33 0.25
CA GLU A 270 3.12 0.81 0.21
C GLU A 270 2.24 1.56 1.25
N ARG A 271 1.15 2.17 0.77
CA ARG A 271 0.24 3.02 1.55
C ARG A 271 -0.63 2.25 2.57
N THR A 272 -1.08 1.05 2.22
CA THR A 272 -1.95 0.15 2.96
C THR A 272 -1.33 -0.32 4.29
N PRO A 273 -0.21 -1.08 4.38
CA PRO A 273 0.41 -1.40 5.67
C PRO A 273 0.79 -0.15 6.45
N ARG A 274 1.29 0.91 5.79
CA ARG A 274 1.63 2.17 6.47
C ARG A 274 0.44 2.74 7.23
N ARG A 275 -0.69 2.88 6.55
CA ARG A 275 -1.92 3.41 7.15
C ARG A 275 -2.45 2.48 8.25
N LEU A 276 -2.47 1.17 8.01
CA LEU A 276 -2.97 0.18 8.96
C LEU A 276 -2.12 0.14 10.24
N LEU A 277 -0.79 0.23 10.13
CA LEU A 277 0.11 0.35 11.27
C LEU A 277 -0.14 1.65 12.05
N ILE A 278 -0.34 2.78 11.36
CA ILE A 278 -0.67 4.05 12.04
C ILE A 278 -2.02 3.96 12.76
N ILE A 279 -3.04 3.36 12.14
CA ILE A 279 -4.36 3.16 12.78
C ILE A 279 -4.23 2.26 14.01
N GLY A 280 -3.53 1.14 13.87
CA GLY A 280 -3.26 0.20 14.95
C GLY A 280 -2.54 0.85 16.13
N SER A 281 -1.45 1.58 15.85
CA SER A 281 -0.73 2.36 16.86
C SER A 281 -1.57 3.48 17.46
N SER A 282 -2.47 4.10 16.70
CA SER A 282 -3.37 5.13 17.22
C SER A 282 -4.34 4.55 18.24
N ALA A 283 -4.87 3.34 18.00
CA ALA A 283 -5.71 2.63 18.97
C ALA A 283 -4.95 2.32 20.27
N VAL A 284 -3.69 1.85 20.17
CA VAL A 284 -2.83 1.61 21.33
C VAL A 284 -2.57 2.89 22.11
N VAL A 285 -2.19 3.97 21.42
CA VAL A 285 -1.97 5.29 22.05
C VAL A 285 -3.25 5.81 22.71
N LEU A 286 -4.40 5.64 22.07
CA LEU A 286 -5.69 6.05 22.64
C LEU A 286 -6.00 5.32 23.95
N GLN A 287 -5.81 4.00 23.98
CA GLN A 287 -6.01 3.22 25.21
C GLN A 287 -5.03 3.63 26.30
N ALA A 288 -3.75 3.83 25.96
CA ALA A 288 -2.74 4.32 26.90
C ALA A 288 -3.06 5.72 27.44
N SER A 289 -3.60 6.63 26.61
CA SER A 289 -4.04 7.96 27.07
C SER A 289 -5.26 7.90 27.99
N LYS A 290 -6.13 6.89 27.84
CA LYS A 290 -7.36 6.76 28.64
C LYS A 290 -7.14 6.02 29.97
N ARG A 291 -6.35 4.95 29.93
CA ARG A 291 -6.19 3.99 31.05
C ARG A 291 -4.82 4.09 31.73
N GLY A 292 -3.93 4.94 31.20
CA GLY A 292 -2.51 4.95 31.57
C GLY A 292 -1.70 3.99 30.69
N ALA A 293 -0.49 4.41 30.33
CA ALA A 293 0.52 3.51 29.79
C ALA A 293 1.18 2.72 30.94
N ALA A 294 1.78 1.56 30.64
CA ALA A 294 2.55 0.82 31.64
C ALA A 294 3.68 1.70 32.20
N LYS A 295 3.81 1.74 33.53
CA LYS A 295 4.83 2.53 34.23
C LYS A 295 6.24 2.15 33.75
N GLY A 296 7.09 3.14 33.51
CA GLY A 296 8.44 2.99 32.99
C GLY A 296 8.50 2.62 31.51
N SER A 297 7.37 2.43 30.82
CA SER A 297 7.38 2.02 29.42
C SER A 297 7.84 3.14 28.49
N TRP A 298 8.41 2.75 27.35
CA TRP A 298 8.75 3.70 26.28
C TRP A 298 7.54 4.55 25.86
N LEU A 299 6.33 3.97 25.86
CA LEU A 299 5.13 4.69 25.44
C LEU A 299 4.73 5.77 26.44
N GLU A 300 4.80 5.48 27.75
CA GLU A 300 4.56 6.46 28.81
C GLU A 300 5.53 7.64 28.68
N GLN A 301 6.83 7.36 28.62
CA GLN A 301 7.88 8.38 28.51
C GLN A 301 7.73 9.23 27.25
N MET A 302 7.23 8.67 26.15
CA MET A 302 6.99 9.42 24.91
C MET A 302 5.76 10.31 25.00
N LEU A 303 4.66 9.81 25.59
CA LEU A 303 3.43 10.59 25.78
C LEU A 303 3.62 11.77 26.73
N ALA A 304 4.53 11.64 27.71
CA ALA A 304 4.90 12.75 28.60
C ALA A 304 5.64 13.90 27.89
N ARG A 305 6.30 13.64 26.75
CA ARG A 305 7.23 14.59 26.11
C ARG A 305 6.82 15.07 24.73
N LYS A 306 5.91 14.36 24.05
CA LYS A 306 5.61 14.57 22.63
C LYS A 306 4.11 14.54 22.34
N PRO A 307 3.64 15.30 21.32
CA PRO A 307 2.24 15.25 20.90
C PRO A 307 1.79 13.85 20.49
N ARG A 308 0.53 13.51 20.79
CA ARG A 308 -0.07 12.17 20.57
C ARG A 308 0.13 11.62 19.16
N MET A 309 -0.01 12.46 18.13
CA MET A 309 0.17 12.04 16.74
C MET A 309 1.64 11.70 16.41
N LEU A 310 2.59 12.43 16.99
CA LEU A 310 4.02 12.13 16.83
C LEU A 310 4.34 10.78 17.49
N VAL A 311 3.83 10.55 18.71
CA VAL A 311 3.99 9.27 19.41
C VAL A 311 3.35 8.12 18.63
N THR A 312 2.17 8.34 18.04
CA THR A 312 1.47 7.35 17.20
C THR A 312 2.33 6.93 16.01
N VAL A 313 2.91 7.88 15.29
CA VAL A 313 3.78 7.59 14.14
C VAL A 313 5.08 6.91 14.58
N ALA A 314 5.67 7.34 15.69
CA ALA A 314 6.85 6.70 16.26
C ALA A 314 6.57 5.25 16.70
N LEU A 315 5.40 5.00 17.30
CA LEU A 315 4.96 3.65 17.65
C LEU A 315 4.74 2.81 16.40
N ALA A 316 4.12 3.35 15.35
CA ALA A 316 3.94 2.63 14.08
C ALA A 316 5.29 2.23 13.45
N ASN A 317 6.29 3.12 13.49
CA ASN A 317 7.66 2.81 13.06
C ASN A 317 8.28 1.67 13.91
N LYS A 318 8.14 1.74 15.25
CA LYS A 318 8.59 0.68 16.15
C LYS A 318 7.89 -0.65 15.86
N THR A 319 6.57 -0.63 15.67
CA THR A 319 5.75 -1.80 15.32
C THR A 319 6.17 -2.40 13.99
N ALA A 320 6.47 -1.60 12.96
CA ALA A 320 6.98 -2.11 11.68
C ALA A 320 8.29 -2.90 11.85
N ARG A 321 9.19 -2.41 12.72
CA ARG A 321 10.45 -3.10 13.01
C ARG A 321 10.23 -4.43 13.77
N ILE A 322 9.24 -4.46 14.66
CA ILE A 322 8.82 -5.68 15.38
C ILE A 322 8.21 -6.69 14.40
N VAL A 323 7.33 -6.23 13.49
CA VAL A 323 6.76 -7.08 12.43
C VAL A 323 7.88 -7.77 11.66
N TRP A 324 8.87 -7.03 11.17
CA TRP A 324 10.00 -7.64 10.45
C TRP A 324 10.74 -8.67 11.31
N ALA A 325 11.00 -8.38 12.59
CA ALA A 325 11.66 -9.33 13.49
C ALA A 325 10.87 -10.64 13.67
N LEU A 326 9.53 -10.58 13.79
CA LEU A 326 8.70 -11.78 13.89
C LEU A 326 8.59 -12.54 12.57
N LEU A 327 8.65 -11.84 11.43
CA LEU A 327 8.70 -12.48 10.11
C LEU A 327 10.01 -13.26 9.94
N THR A 328 11.14 -12.67 10.33
CA THR A 328 12.47 -13.29 10.16
C THR A 328 12.76 -14.41 11.16
N LYS A 329 12.28 -14.30 12.40
CA LYS A 329 12.62 -15.26 13.48
C LYS A 329 11.57 -16.35 13.70
N ASP A 330 10.44 -16.29 13.01
CA ASP A 330 9.29 -17.18 13.23
C ASP A 330 8.74 -17.16 14.68
N GLU A 331 9.01 -16.08 15.42
CA GLU A 331 8.63 -15.94 16.84
C GLU A 331 7.28 -15.24 17.04
N VAL A 332 6.69 -15.40 18.23
CA VAL A 332 5.55 -14.61 18.71
C VAL A 332 6.00 -13.36 19.46
N TYR A 333 5.16 -12.32 19.47
CA TYR A 333 5.46 -11.11 20.23
C TYR A 333 5.52 -11.42 21.73
N LYS A 334 6.63 -11.03 22.35
CA LYS A 334 6.81 -11.03 23.80
C LYS A 334 6.89 -9.57 24.26
N ALA A 335 5.98 -9.17 25.15
CA ALA A 335 6.04 -7.83 25.74
C ALA A 335 7.38 -7.67 26.47
N GLN A 336 8.06 -6.55 26.28
CA GLN A 336 9.22 -6.23 27.12
C GLN A 336 8.72 -6.02 28.54
N VAL A 337 9.07 -6.94 29.44
CA VAL A 337 8.92 -6.74 30.88
C VAL A 337 9.77 -5.51 31.20
N ALA A 338 9.16 -4.49 31.80
CA ALA A 338 9.93 -3.36 32.30
C ALA A 338 10.98 -3.93 33.25
N ALA A 339 12.26 -3.59 33.07
CA ALA A 339 13.28 -3.96 34.04
C ALA A 339 12.81 -3.43 35.40
N THR A 340 12.52 -4.33 36.33
CA THR A 340 12.30 -3.99 37.73
C THR A 340 13.58 -3.32 38.19
N ALA A 341 13.48 -2.03 38.51
CA ALA A 341 14.57 -1.24 39.04
C ALA A 341 15.00 -1.76 40.42
#